data_AF-A0A354M2V4-F1
#
_entry.id   AF-A0A354M2V4-F1
#
_cell.length_a   1.000
_cell.length_b   1.000
_cell.length_c   1.000
_cell.angle_alpha   90.00
_cell.angle_beta   90.00
_cell.angle_gamma   90.00
#
_symmetry.space_group_name_H-M   'P 1'
#
loop_
_entity.id
_entity.type
_entity.pdbx_description
1 polymer ?
#
loop_
_entity_poly.entity_id
_entity_poly.type
_entity_poly.pdbx_seq_one_letter_code
_entity_poly.pdbx_strand_id
1 'polypeptide(L)'
;MGTTIMEKTIATTGREVHLSKVILLFCLPILFFSCNTKDVYHTFNHIPERGWDKRVIERFSPVIEDTISTYDIDLSLRYTNDYNYRNLWLFITCEAETGEEFTDTLNCVL
;
A
#
# COMPACT_ATOMS: atom_id res chain seq x y z
N MET A 1 11.87 -70.10 -42.58
CA MET A 1 12.67 -69.85 -41.35
C MET A 1 13.12 -68.39 -41.44
N GLY A 2 12.59 -67.50 -40.60
CA GLY A 2 12.62 -66.05 -40.81
C GLY A 2 11.71 -65.58 -41.96
N THR A 3 11.27 -64.32 -42.11
CA THR A 3 11.35 -63.06 -41.29
C THR A 3 10.49 -62.02 -42.05
N THR A 4 9.77 -61.02 -41.50
CA THR A 4 9.39 -60.60 -40.12
C THR A 4 8.18 -59.65 -40.25
N ILE A 5 7.40 -59.43 -39.17
CA ILE A 5 6.22 -58.54 -39.16
C ILE A 5 6.69 -57.07 -39.12
N MET A 6 6.21 -56.24 -40.05
CA MET A 6 6.48 -54.79 -40.07
C MET A 6 5.41 -54.04 -39.28
N GLU A 7 5.52 -54.07 -37.95
CA GLU A 7 4.67 -53.26 -37.07
C GLU A 7 5.07 -51.78 -37.20
N LYS A 8 4.11 -50.94 -37.61
CA LYS A 8 4.35 -49.53 -37.86
C LYS A 8 4.24 -48.76 -36.54
N THR A 9 5.32 -48.72 -35.76
CA THR A 9 5.40 -47.91 -34.54
C THR A 9 5.13 -46.44 -34.89
N ILE A 10 3.97 -45.93 -34.46
CA ILE A 10 3.66 -44.49 -34.53
C ILE A 10 4.52 -43.82 -33.47
N ALA A 11 5.59 -43.16 -33.90
CA ALA A 11 6.41 -42.33 -33.03
C ALA A 11 5.63 -41.06 -32.64
N THR A 12 4.80 -41.15 -31.60
CA THR A 12 4.33 -39.97 -30.87
C THR A 12 5.53 -39.37 -30.14
N THR A 13 6.12 -38.34 -30.73
CA THR A 13 7.14 -37.50 -30.09
C THR A 13 6.53 -36.82 -28.86
N GLY A 14 6.59 -37.50 -27.72
CA GLY A 14 6.27 -36.92 -26.43
C GLY A 14 7.23 -35.78 -26.14
N ARG A 15 6.76 -34.53 -26.25
CA ARG A 15 7.45 -33.42 -25.58
C ARG A 15 7.23 -33.62 -24.10
N GLU A 16 8.27 -34.11 -23.42
CA GLU A 16 8.45 -34.02 -21.97
C GLU A 16 8.52 -32.53 -21.55
N VAL A 17 7.40 -31.82 -21.66
CA VAL A 17 7.21 -30.52 -21.02
C VAL A 17 7.12 -30.79 -19.52
N HIS A 18 8.31 -30.86 -18.89
CA HIS A 18 8.47 -31.01 -17.44
C HIS A 18 7.38 -30.23 -16.71
N LEU A 19 6.54 -30.96 -15.96
CA LEU A 19 5.39 -30.40 -15.25
C LEU A 19 5.78 -29.20 -14.37
N SER A 20 6.99 -29.23 -13.80
CA SER A 20 7.58 -28.11 -13.06
C SER A 20 7.77 -26.82 -13.88
N LYS A 21 8.11 -26.91 -15.18
CA LYS A 21 8.22 -25.76 -16.09
C LYS A 21 6.86 -25.18 -16.44
N VAL A 22 5.83 -26.03 -16.58
CA VAL A 22 4.45 -25.58 -16.84
C VAL A 22 3.85 -24.91 -15.61
N ILE A 23 4.05 -25.49 -14.42
CA ILE A 23 3.68 -24.88 -13.14
C ILE A 23 4.41 -23.54 -12.95
N LEU A 24 5.73 -23.49 -13.17
CA LEU A 24 6.51 -22.25 -13.06
C LEU A 24 5.99 -21.17 -14.02
N LEU A 25 5.70 -21.53 -15.27
CA LEU A 25 5.13 -20.61 -16.27
C LEU A 25 3.78 -20.02 -15.84
N PHE A 26 2.94 -20.82 -15.17
CA PHE A 26 1.60 -20.40 -14.73
C PHE A 26 1.60 -19.68 -13.37
N CYS A 27 2.58 -19.95 -12.51
CA CYS A 27 2.72 -19.28 -11.20
C CYS A 27 3.52 -17.96 -11.28
N LEU A 28 4.44 -17.81 -12.24
CA LEU A 28 5.26 -16.59 -12.42
C LEU A 28 4.44 -15.29 -12.50
N PRO A 29 3.26 -15.21 -13.18
CA PRO A 29 2.45 -13.99 -13.25
C PRO A 29 1.93 -13.52 -11.88
N ILE A 30 1.70 -14.44 -10.95
CA ILE A 30 1.10 -14.14 -9.63
C ILE A 30 1.99 -13.20 -8.81
N LEU A 31 3.31 -13.28 -9.01
CA LEU A 31 4.30 -12.44 -8.33
C LEU A 31 4.21 -10.94 -8.72
N PHE A 32 3.53 -10.60 -9.82
CA PHE A 32 3.40 -9.22 -10.30
C PHE A 32 2.12 -8.51 -9.81
N PHE A 33 1.20 -9.19 -9.13
CA PHE A 33 -0.08 -8.63 -8.67
C PHE A 33 -0.08 -8.17 -7.19
N SER A 34 1.09 -8.10 -6.53
CA SER A 34 1.18 -7.75 -5.10
C SER A 34 1.05 -6.26 -4.78
N CYS A 35 1.23 -5.37 -5.77
CA CYS A 35 1.17 -3.93 -5.54
C CYS A 35 -0.27 -3.42 -5.60
N ASN A 36 -0.88 -3.23 -4.44
CA ASN A 36 -2.16 -2.55 -4.28
C ASN A 36 -2.04 -1.53 -3.15
N THR A 37 -1.83 -0.26 -3.51
CA THR A 37 -1.93 0.88 -2.60
C THR A 37 -3.40 1.21 -2.41
N LYS A 38 -3.93 0.95 -1.20
CA LYS A 38 -5.33 1.25 -0.85
C LYS A 38 -5.54 2.67 -0.32
N ASP A 39 -4.46 3.45 -0.24
CA ASP A 39 -4.43 4.78 0.35
C ASP A 39 -5.25 5.74 -0.52
N VAL A 40 -6.41 6.18 -0.01
CA VAL A 40 -7.29 7.15 -0.69
C VAL A 40 -6.66 8.55 -0.71
N TYR A 41 -5.90 8.87 0.33
CA TYR A 41 -5.19 10.13 0.47
C TYR A 41 -3.95 9.94 1.33
N HIS A 42 -2.81 10.46 0.88
CA HIS A 42 -1.57 10.48 1.64
C HIS A 42 -0.72 11.68 1.21
N THR A 43 -0.39 12.56 2.15
CA THR A 43 0.47 13.73 1.90
C THR A 43 1.26 14.14 3.15
N PHE A 44 2.35 14.87 2.95
CA PHE A 44 3.12 15.52 4.00
C PHE A 44 3.25 17.01 3.68
N ASN A 45 2.84 17.87 4.61
CA ASN A 45 3.11 19.30 4.51
C ASN A 45 4.58 19.59 4.86
N HIS A 46 5.20 20.52 4.15
CA HIS A 46 6.61 20.87 4.35
C HIS A 46 6.77 21.90 5.48
N ILE A 47 7.23 21.44 6.65
CA ILE A 47 7.60 22.32 7.77
C ILE A 47 8.89 23.11 7.44
N PRO A 48 8.95 24.43 7.67
CA PRO A 48 10.17 25.23 7.46
C PRO A 48 11.37 24.74 8.28
N GLU A 49 12.59 24.90 7.77
CA GLU A 49 13.84 24.51 8.46
C GLU A 49 14.00 25.13 9.87
N ARG A 50 13.42 26.31 10.10
CA ARG A 50 13.37 26.97 11.42
C ARG A 50 12.45 26.29 12.44
N GLY A 51 11.84 25.16 12.10
CA GLY A 51 10.87 24.43 12.90
C GLY A 51 9.43 24.90 12.73
N TRP A 52 8.51 24.15 13.34
CA TRP A 52 7.07 24.43 13.36
C TRP A 52 6.72 25.40 14.49
N ASP A 53 6.11 26.54 14.14
CA ASP A 53 5.51 27.45 15.12
C ASP A 53 4.13 26.93 15.51
N LYS A 54 3.90 26.67 16.81
CA LYS A 54 2.65 26.12 17.35
C LYS A 54 1.37 26.94 17.07
N ARG A 55 1.48 28.15 16.51
CA ARG A 55 0.34 28.97 16.04
C ARG A 55 -0.01 28.75 14.58
N VAL A 56 0.86 28.08 13.81
CA VAL A 56 0.65 27.74 12.41
C VAL A 56 -0.12 26.42 12.36
N ILE A 57 -1.35 26.49 11.87
CA ILE A 57 -2.20 25.32 11.69
C ILE A 57 -1.88 24.69 10.34
N GLU A 58 -1.41 23.45 10.36
CA GLU A 58 -1.27 22.65 9.15
C GLU A 58 -2.65 22.12 8.72
N ARG A 59 -2.97 22.28 7.43
CA ARG A 59 -4.25 21.85 6.86
C ARG A 59 -4.04 20.77 5.83
N PHE A 60 -4.97 19.82 5.83
CA PHE A 60 -5.09 18.73 4.87
C PHE A 60 -6.48 18.80 4.25
N SER A 61 -6.58 18.51 2.96
CA SER A 61 -7.83 18.62 2.20
C SER A 61 -7.93 17.44 1.25
N PRO A 62 -8.26 16.24 1.77
CA PRO A 62 -8.54 15.08 0.94
C PRO A 62 -9.80 15.31 0.09
N VAL A 63 -9.79 14.77 -1.12
CA VAL A 63 -11.00 14.64 -1.94
C VAL A 63 -11.51 13.22 -1.75
N ILE A 64 -12.64 13.07 -1.07
CA ILE A 64 -13.26 11.78 -0.76
C ILE A 64 -14.50 11.63 -1.65
N GLU A 65 -14.43 10.74 -2.66
CA GLU A 65 -15.54 10.54 -3.63
C GLU A 65 -16.66 9.62 -3.10
N ASP A 66 -16.34 8.70 -2.18
CA ASP A 66 -17.31 7.78 -1.56
C ASP A 66 -17.55 8.20 -0.10
N THR A 67 -18.78 8.60 0.19
CA THR A 67 -19.21 9.09 1.52
C THR A 67 -19.92 8.03 2.36
N ILE A 68 -20.01 6.79 1.86
CA ILE A 68 -20.71 5.66 2.51
C ILE A 68 -19.70 4.73 3.21
N SER A 69 -18.51 4.56 2.63
CA SER A 69 -17.45 3.75 3.22
C SER A 69 -16.84 4.39 4.48
N THR A 70 -16.43 3.54 5.43
CA THR A 70 -15.61 3.95 6.57
C THR A 70 -14.14 4.00 6.19
N TYR A 71 -13.44 5.06 6.60
CA TYR A 71 -12.00 5.23 6.38
C TYR A 71 -11.24 5.27 7.71
N ASP A 72 -10.09 4.60 7.73
CA ASP A 72 -9.10 4.76 8.79
C ASP A 72 -8.32 6.06 8.53
N ILE A 73 -8.09 6.87 9.58
CA ILE A 73 -7.37 8.15 9.49
C ILE A 73 -6.06 8.02 10.28
N ASP A 74 -4.95 7.90 9.56
CA ASP A 74 -3.61 7.84 10.14
C ASP A 74 -2.91 9.20 10.10
N LEU A 75 -2.45 9.69 11.26
CA LEU A 75 -1.56 10.84 11.33
C LEU A 75 -0.10 10.41 11.37
N SER A 76 0.64 10.70 10.29
CA SER A 76 2.10 10.50 10.23
C SER A 76 2.87 11.75 10.63
N LEU A 77 3.63 11.67 11.73
CA LEU A 77 4.55 12.72 12.18
C LEU A 77 6.01 12.31 11.95
N ARG A 78 6.77 13.16 11.25
CA ARG A 78 8.22 13.03 11.12
C ARG A 78 8.93 14.14 11.90
N TYR A 79 9.83 13.75 12.79
CA TYR A 79 10.61 14.67 13.64
C TYR A 79 12.11 14.36 13.54
N THR A 80 12.93 15.27 14.06
CA THR A 80 14.39 15.09 14.22
C THR A 80 14.76 15.12 15.71
N ASN A 81 15.99 14.71 16.03
CA ASN A 81 16.52 14.74 17.40
C ASN A 81 16.70 16.17 17.97
N ASP A 82 16.47 17.21 17.16
CA ASP A 82 16.58 18.62 17.56
C ASP A 82 15.32 19.11 18.33
N TYR A 83 14.27 18.29 18.38
CA TYR A 83 13.09 18.55 19.21
C TYR A 83 13.36 18.24 20.68
N ASN A 84 13.58 19.28 21.48
CA ASN A 84 14.05 19.19 22.87
C ASN A 84 13.02 18.67 23.91
N TYR A 85 11.86 18.15 23.47
CA TYR A 85 10.80 17.67 24.36
C TYR A 85 10.44 16.22 24.06
N ARG A 86 10.06 15.47 25.09
CA ARG A 86 9.71 14.03 24.99
C ARG A 86 8.27 13.77 24.55
N ASN A 87 7.50 14.82 24.32
CA ASN A 87 6.09 14.74 24.00
C ASN A 87 5.65 15.94 23.17
N LEU A 88 4.83 15.69 22.15
CA LEU A 88 4.16 16.69 21.34
C LEU A 88 2.65 16.49 21.46
N TRP A 89 1.96 17.53 21.92
CA TRP A 89 0.49 17.54 21.97
C TRP A 89 -0.07 18.13 20.69
N LEU A 90 -0.96 17.39 20.04
CA LEU A 90 -1.62 17.78 18.80
C LEU A 90 -3.13 17.83 19.00
N PHE A 91 -3.75 18.87 18.46
CA PHE A 91 -5.21 19.02 18.41
C PHE A 91 -5.62 18.89 16.94
N ILE A 92 -6.37 17.83 16.63
CA ILE A 92 -6.75 17.48 15.26
C ILE A 92 -8.23 17.77 15.12
N THR A 93 -8.58 18.78 14.34
CA THR A 93 -9.98 19.12 14.03
C THR A 93 -10.32 18.59 12.63
N CYS A 94 -11.29 17.70 12.57
CA CYS A 94 -11.92 17.23 11.34
C CYS A 94 -13.20 18.05 11.12
N GLU A 95 -13.32 18.68 9.95
CA GLU A 95 -14.47 19.48 9.53
C GLU A 95 -15.22 18.71 8.43
N ALA A 96 -16.49 18.37 8.66
CA ALA A 96 -17.35 17.74 7.66
C ALA A 96 -17.95 18.79 6.70
N GLU A 97 -18.34 18.39 5.49
CA GLU A 97 -19.00 19.29 4.52
C GLU A 97 -20.31 19.92 5.04
N THR A 98 -20.91 19.33 6.07
CA THR A 98 -22.09 19.84 6.78
C THR A 98 -21.78 21.01 7.73
N GLY A 99 -20.50 21.32 7.97
CA GLY A 99 -20.04 22.28 8.97
C GLY A 99 -19.99 21.73 10.40
N GLU A 100 -20.13 20.41 10.59
CA GLU A 100 -19.88 19.77 11.88
C GLU A 100 -18.36 19.58 12.08
N GLU A 101 -17.84 20.04 13.22
CA GLU A 101 -16.43 19.88 13.60
C GLU A 101 -16.29 18.88 14.75
N PHE A 102 -15.38 17.92 14.59
CA PHE A 102 -14.93 17.04 15.66
C PHE A 102 -13.45 17.29 15.94
N THR A 103 -13.06 17.47 17.21
CA THR A 103 -11.66 17.67 17.60
C THR A 103 -11.20 16.60 18.57
N ASP A 104 -10.09 15.93 18.23
CA ASP A 104 -9.38 14.99 19.09
C ASP A 104 -8.02 15.57 19.57
N THR A 105 -7.49 15.04 20.67
CA THR A 105 -6.23 15.48 21.29
C THR A 105 -5.26 14.31 21.44
N LEU A 106 -4.17 14.32 20.66
CA LEU A 106 -3.14 13.28 20.71
C LEU A 106 -1.92 13.72 21.52
N ASN A 107 -1.32 12.76 22.23
CA ASN A 107 -0.03 12.91 22.90
C ASN A 107 1.00 12.01 22.20
N CYS A 108 1.76 12.57 21.27
CA CYS A 108 2.84 11.85 20.60
C CYS A 108 4.06 11.82 21.52
N VAL A 109 4.48 10.64 21.99
CA VAL A 109 5.75 10.47 22.70
C VAL A 109 6.87 10.34 21.68
N LEU A 110 7.88 11.21 21.78
CA LEU A 110 8.98 11.38 20.82
C LEU A 110 10.34 11.13 21.50
#